data_AF-A0A800DGA8-F1
#
_entry.id   AF-A0A800DGA8-F1
#
_cell.length_a   1.000
_cell.length_b   1.000
_cell.length_c   1.000
_cell.angle_alpha   90.00
_cell.angle_beta   90.00
_cell.angle_gamma   90.00
#
_symmetry.space_group_name_H-M   'P 1'
#
loop_
_entity.id
_entity.type
_entity.pdbx_description
1 polymer ?
#
loop_
_entity_poly.entity_id
_entity_poly.type
_entity_poly.pdbx_seq_one_letter_code
_entity_poly.pdbx_strand_id
1 'polypeptide(L)' 'MPKVVVASHSFGRLAETGMRMLEGRGYEVEVAPEGTGPEEEFLRLLSDADGIILGAQDFPRRF' A
#
# COMPACT_ATOMS: atom_id res chain seq x y z
N MET A 1 -7.41 1.98 -15.21
CA MET A 1 -7.31 0.68 -14.52
C MET A 1 -7.55 0.94 -13.05
N PRO A 2 -8.17 0.04 -12.28
CA PRO A 2 -8.36 0.26 -10.86
C PRO A 2 -7.01 0.32 -10.14
N LYS A 3 -6.80 1.36 -9.33
CA LYS A 3 -5.55 1.63 -8.61
C LYS A 3 -5.63 1.16 -7.17
N VAL A 4 -4.64 0.39 -6.71
CA VAL A 4 -4.48 -0.01 -5.31
C VAL A 4 -3.16 0.53 -4.79
N VAL A 5 -3.22 1.29 -3.69
CA VAL A 5 -2.02 1.73 -2.97
C VAL A 5 -1.73 0.74 -1.84
N VAL A 6 -0.50 0.24 -1.80
CA VAL A 6 -0.01 -0.62 -0.72
C VAL A 6 0.97 0.17 0.12
N ALA A 7 0.58 0.46 1.36
CA ALA A 7 1.40 1.14 2.34
C ALA A 7 1.88 0.16 3.42
N SER A 8 3.18 0.14 3.66
CA SER A 8 3.80 -0.67 4.72
C SER A 8 5.22 -0.16 5.00
N HIS A 9 5.66 -0.28 6.25
CA HIS A 9 7.06 -0.06 6.62
C HIS A 9 8.05 -1.04 5.97
N SER A 10 7.59 -2.26 5.62
CA SER A 10 8.42 -3.23 4.91
C SER A 10 7.60 -4.16 4.04
N PHE A 11 8.17 -4.58 2.91
CA PHE A 11 7.55 -5.50 1.97
C PHE A 11 8.24 -6.85 2.06
N GLY A 12 7.63 -7.78 2.80
CA GLY A 12 8.07 -9.17 2.81
C GLY A 12 7.52 -9.96 1.62
N ARG A 13 8.02 -11.19 1.45
CA ARG A 13 7.60 -12.13 0.37
C ARG A 13 6.09 -12.24 0.18
N LEU A 14 5.32 -12.21 1.28
CA LEU A 14 3.85 -12.31 1.22
C LEU A 14 3.22 -11.07 0.59
N ALA A 15 3.69 -9.87 0.95
CA ALA A 15 3.23 -8.61 0.36
C ALA A 15 3.57 -8.56 -1.13
N GLU A 16 4.81 -8.92 -1.50
CA GLU A 16 5.23 -9.01 -2.91
C GLU A 16 4.37 -9.99 -3.72
N THR A 17 4.04 -11.15 -3.14
CA THR A 17 3.16 -12.13 -3.79
C THR A 17 1.76 -11.56 -3.99
N GLY A 18 1.20 -10.89 -2.98
CA GLY A 18 -0.10 -10.22 -3.09
C GLY A 18 -0.13 -9.14 -4.17
N MET A 19 0.91 -8.29 -4.23
CA MET A 19 1.05 -7.25 -5.26
C MET A 19 1.06 -7.85 -6.66
N ARG A 20 1.87 -8.89 -6.91
CA ARG A 20 1.89 -9.59 -8.22
C ARG A 20 0.54 -10.21 -8.60
N MET A 21 -0.21 -10.71 -7.62
CA MET A 21 -1.56 -11.25 -7.86
C MET A 21 -2.56 -10.15 -8.25
N LEU A 22 -2.43 -8.94 -7.69
CA LEU A 22 -3.25 -7.79 -8.06
C LEU A 22 -2.89 -7.29 -9.47
N GLU A 23 -1.61 -7.13 -9.76
CA GLU A 23 -1.12 -6.78 -11.11
C GLU A 23 -1.62 -7.79 -12.15
N GLY A 24 -1.54 -9.09 -11.87
CA GLY A 24 -2.05 -10.15 -12.74
C GLY A 24 -3.56 -10.14 -12.95
N ARG A 25 -4.32 -9.40 -12.13
CA ARG A 25 -5.77 -9.17 -12.27
C ARG A 25 -6.10 -7.84 -12.97
N GLY A 26 -5.08 -7.09 -13.41
CA GLY A 26 -5.25 -5.81 -14.10
C GLY A 26 -5.40 -4.59 -13.20
N TYR A 27 -4.99 -4.71 -11.93
CA TYR A 27 -4.86 -3.55 -11.06
C TYR A 27 -3.54 -2.83 -11.31
N GLU A 28 -3.58 -1.51 -11.22
CA GLU A 28 -2.38 -0.70 -11.05
C GLU A 28 -2.00 -0.72 -9.57
N VAL A 29 -0.79 -1.19 -9.25
CA VAL A 29 -0.32 -1.28 -7.87
C VAL A 29 0.74 -0.22 -7.65
N GLU A 30 0.46 0.71 -6.73
CA GLU A 30 1.43 1.73 -6.30
C GLU A 30 1.89 1.45 -4.88
N VAL A 31 3.19 1.56 -4.65
CA VAL A 31 3.82 1.22 -3.38
C VAL A 31 4.22 2.50 -2.67
N ALA A 32 3.68 2.71 -1.48
CA ALA A 32 3.99 3.85 -0.62
C ALA A 32 4.73 3.36 0.63
N PRO A 33 6.07 3.44 0.69
CA PRO A 33 6.79 3.08 1.91
C PRO A 33 6.38 4.04 3.05
N GLU A 34 5.84 3.46 4.11
CA GLU A 34 5.31 4.25 5.23
C GLU A 34 6.47 4.82 6.07
N GLY A 35 6.33 6.09 6.48
CA GLY A 35 7.33 6.80 7.27
C GLY A 35 8.51 7.36 6.48
N THR A 36 8.53 7.22 5.16
CA THR A 36 9.52 7.84 4.27
C THR A 36 8.87 8.89 3.39
N GLY A 37 8.68 10.10 3.91
CA GLY A 37 8.23 11.24 3.13
C GLY A 37 7.28 12.18 3.87
N PRO A 38 6.94 13.33 3.27
CA PRO A 38 5.93 14.25 3.79
C PRO A 38 4.54 13.61 3.76
N GLU A 39 3.74 13.84 4.81
CA GLU A 39 2.34 13.37 4.91
C GLU A 39 1.50 13.77 3.68
N GLU A 40 1.75 14.96 3.13
CA GLU A 40 1.07 15.49 1.95
C GLU A 40 1.30 14.63 0.69
N GLU A 41 2.49 14.06 0.53
CA GLU A 41 2.80 13.19 -0.60
C GLU A 41 2.03 11.88 -0.50
N PHE A 42 1.95 11.32 0.72
CA PHE A 42 1.16 10.14 1.00
C PHE A 42 -0.34 10.38 0.75
N LEU A 43 -0.89 11.48 1.26
CA LEU A 43 -2.29 11.85 1.01
C LEU A 43 -2.58 12.05 -0.48
N ARG A 44 -1.62 12.58 -1.25
CA ARG A 44 -1.76 12.70 -2.71
C ARG A 44 -1.85 11.34 -3.39
N LEU A 45 -1.03 10.37 -2.99
CA LEU A 45 -1.06 9.00 -3.51
C LEU A 45 -2.41 8.30 -3.24
N LEU A 46 -3.04 8.60 -2.10
CA LEU A 46 -4.32 8.03 -1.74
C LEU A 46 -5.51 8.68 -2.46
N SER A 47 -5.35 9.92 -2.94
CA SER A 47 -6.46 10.73 -3.46
C SER A 47 -7.12 10.20 -4.73
N ASP A 48 -6.38 9.41 -5.52
CA ASP A 48 -6.82 8.80 -6.77
C ASP A 48 -6.88 7.26 -6.68
N ALA A 49 -6.72 6.69 -5.48
CA ALA A 49 -6.74 5.25 -5.28
C ALA A 49 -8.18 4.70 -5.18
N ASP A 50 -8.44 3.56 -5.84
CA ASP A 50 -9.69 2.81 -5.70
C ASP A 50 -9.68 1.88 -4.48
N GLY A 51 -8.48 1.57 -3.95
CA GLY A 51 -8.30 0.75 -2.76
C GLY A 51 -6.97 0.99 -2.06
N ILE A 52 -6.94 0.74 -0.75
CA ILE A 52 -5.75 0.91 0.09
C ILE A 52 -5.52 -0.38 0.89
N ILE A 53 -4.28 -0.86 0.89
CA ILE A 53 -3.81 -1.97 1.74
C ILE A 53 -2.79 -1.39 2.73
N LEU A 54 -3.06 -1.57 4.02
CA LEU A 54 -2.18 -1.14 5.11
C LEU A 54 -1.54 -2.36 5.79
N GLY A 55 -0.28 -2.25 6.15
CA GLY A 55 0.45 -3.25 6.91
C GLY A 55 -0.10 -3.42 8.33
N ALA A 56 -0.05 -4.64 8.87
CA ALA A 56 -0.59 -4.90 10.22
C ALA A 56 0.25 -4.30 11.36
N GLN A 57 1.49 -3.87 11.09
CA GLN A 57 2.31 -3.11 12.07
C GLN A 57 1.70 -1.73 12.36
N ASP A 58 0.80 -1.26 11.49
CA ASP A 58 0.31 0.11 11.42
C ASP A 58 -0.92 0.32 12.35
N PHE A 59 -1.40 -0.77 12.98
CA PHE A 59 -2.39 -0.71 14.05
C PHE A 59 -1.67 -0.67 15.40
N PRO A 60 -1.93 0.34 16.26
CA PRO A 60 -1.37 0.37 17.61
C PRO A 60 -1.76 -0.92 18.32
N ARG A 61 -0.74 -1.69 18.76
CA ARG A 61 -0.94 -2.92 19.53
C ARG A 61 -1.66 -2.55 20.82
N ARG A 62 -2.98 -2.73 20.86
CA ARG A 62 -3.73 -2.79 22.12
C ARG A 62 -3.52 -4.20 22.69
N PHE A 63 -2.55 -4.34 23.57
CA PHE A 63 -2.52 -5.43 24.56
C PHE A 63 -3.14 -4.92 25.85
#